data_AF-A0A523XTA2-F1
#
_entry.id   AF-A0A523XTA2-F1
#
_cell.length_a   1.000
_cell.length_b   1.000
_cell.length_c   1.000
_cell.angle_alpha   90.00
_cell.angle_beta   90.00
_cell.angle_gamma   90.00
#
_symmetry.space_group_name_H-M   'P 1'
#
loop_
_entity.id
_entity.type
_entity.pdbx_description
1 polymer ?
#
loop_
_entity_poly.entity_id
_entity_poly.type
_entity_poly.pdbx_seq_one_letter_code
_entity_poly.pdbx_strand_id
1 'polypeptide(L)'
;MVSEEGCESKTIREKMAEEELVKEKIDAEGNRWRKAYFGGGEHFENWLAQCRELGEVMVEEVDSAGYKCFEEGGEKLYRIWIKLGEGKEDDLF
;
A
#
# COMPACT_ATOMS: atom_id res chain seq x y z
N MET A 1 36.87 -11.41 -6.62
CA MET A 1 35.77 -12.30 -6.19
C MET A 1 35.71 -12.24 -4.69
N VAL A 2 34.69 -11.60 -4.14
CA VAL A 2 34.10 -12.04 -2.88
C VAL A 2 32.60 -11.90 -3.10
N SER A 3 31.99 -13.05 -3.34
CA SER A 3 30.55 -13.23 -3.30
C SER A 3 30.22 -13.47 -1.84
N GLU A 4 29.49 -12.56 -1.19
CA GLU A 4 28.90 -12.84 0.11
C GLU A 4 27.53 -12.16 0.16
N GLU A 5 26.52 -13.00 -0.06
CA GLU A 5 25.10 -12.77 0.14
C GLU A 5 24.87 -12.32 1.59
N GLY A 6 24.41 -11.07 1.76
CA GLY A 6 23.95 -10.53 3.03
C GLY A 6 22.45 -10.26 2.94
N CYS A 7 21.66 -11.18 3.47
CA CYS A 7 20.20 -11.08 3.62
C CYS A 7 19.76 -9.66 4.01
N GLU A 8 18.96 -9.07 3.13
CA GLU A 8 18.51 -7.68 3.14
C GLU A 8 17.68 -7.33 4.37
N SER A 9 18.35 -6.99 5.47
CA SER A 9 17.70 -6.39 6.64
C SER A 9 17.55 -4.89 6.41
N LYS A 10 16.78 -4.49 5.39
CA LYS A 10 16.36 -3.08 5.24
C LYS A 10 15.73 -2.64 6.55
N THR A 11 16.23 -1.55 7.13
CA THR A 11 15.69 -1.06 8.40
C THR A 11 14.21 -0.71 8.21
N ILE A 12 13.39 -0.87 9.25
CA ILE A 12 11.93 -0.59 9.20
C ILE A 12 11.64 0.81 8.65
N ARG A 13 12.55 1.76 8.89
CA ARG A 13 12.50 3.12 8.38
C ARG A 13 12.70 3.21 6.86
N GLU A 14 13.57 2.39 6.29
CA GLU A 14 13.74 2.28 4.84
C GLU A 14 12.51 1.64 4.21
N LYS A 15 11.96 0.56 4.81
CA LYS A 15 10.70 -0.02 4.35
C LYS A 15 9.53 0.96 4.40
N MET A 16 9.42 1.76 5.47
CA MET A 16 8.45 2.85 5.56
C MET A 16 8.68 3.90 4.47
N ALA A 17 9.93 4.31 4.23
CA ALA A 17 10.25 5.32 3.21
C ALA A 17 9.97 4.81 1.78
N GLU A 18 10.30 3.56 1.48
CA GLU A 18 9.94 2.91 0.22
C GLU A 18 8.42 2.87 0.06
N GLU A 19 7.69 2.51 1.11
CA GLU A 19 6.23 2.53 1.13
C GLU A 19 5.64 3.94 0.92
N GLU A 20 6.22 4.98 1.52
CA GLU A 20 5.82 6.37 1.29
C GLU A 20 6.07 6.83 -0.16
N LEU A 21 7.13 6.29 -0.79
CA LEU A 21 7.43 6.53 -2.19
C LEU A 21 6.48 5.77 -3.13
N VAL A 22 5.94 4.61 -2.71
CA VAL A 22 4.94 3.89 -3.50
C VAL A 22 3.58 4.60 -3.40
N LYS A 23 3.37 5.56 -4.29
CA LYS A 23 2.09 6.23 -4.52
C LYS A 23 1.26 5.53 -5.59
N GLU A 24 1.93 4.84 -6.52
CA GLU A 24 1.35 4.19 -7.68
C GLU A 24 2.08 2.87 -7.94
N LYS A 25 1.35 1.85 -8.42
CA LYS A 25 1.91 0.57 -8.86
C LYS A 25 1.28 0.13 -10.17
N ILE A 26 1.99 -0.68 -10.95
CA ILE A 26 1.48 -1.30 -12.16
C ILE A 26 1.46 -2.81 -11.93
N ASP A 27 0.31 -3.44 -12.16
CA ASP A 27 0.17 -4.89 -12.00
C ASP A 27 0.66 -5.64 -13.26
N ALA A 28 0.81 -6.96 -13.17
CA ALA A 28 1.25 -7.82 -14.28
C ALA A 28 0.33 -7.74 -15.50
N GLU A 29 -0.94 -7.41 -15.29
CA GLU A 29 -1.92 -7.17 -16.36
C GLU A 29 -1.76 -5.80 -17.06
N GLY A 30 -0.83 -4.94 -16.62
CA GLY A 30 -0.64 -3.58 -17.12
C GLY A 30 -1.59 -2.55 -16.50
N ASN A 31 -2.41 -2.96 -15.53
CA ASN A 31 -3.32 -2.08 -14.80
C ASN A 31 -2.54 -1.13 -13.88
N ARG A 32 -2.79 0.18 -13.99
CA ARG A 32 -2.24 1.18 -13.06
C ARG A 32 -3.12 1.26 -11.81
N TRP A 33 -2.48 1.31 -10.66
CA TRP A 33 -3.13 1.38 -9.36
C TRP A 33 -2.54 2.54 -8.59
N ARG A 34 -3.38 3.34 -7.95
CA ARG A 34 -2.97 4.41 -7.05
C ARG A 34 -3.25 4.00 -5.61
N LYS A 35 -2.28 4.23 -4.74
CA LYS A 35 -2.44 4.01 -3.30
C LYS A 35 -3.43 5.04 -2.78
N ALA A 36 -4.62 4.57 -2.41
CA ALA A 36 -5.67 5.43 -1.87
C ALA A 36 -5.59 5.52 -0.36
N TYR A 37 -5.25 4.41 0.30
CA TYR A 37 -5.16 4.34 1.75
C TYR A 37 -4.13 3.29 2.20
N PHE A 38 -3.43 3.57 3.28
CA PHE A 38 -2.56 2.62 3.96
C PHE A 38 -2.69 2.85 5.46
N GLY A 39 -3.25 1.88 6.17
CA GLY A 39 -3.59 1.99 7.58
C GLY A 39 -4.44 0.83 8.08
N GLY A 40 -4.63 0.76 9.39
CA GLY A 40 -5.42 -0.27 10.05
C GLY A 40 -6.68 0.26 10.73
N GLY A 41 -7.42 -0.65 11.37
CA GLY A 41 -8.54 -0.32 12.24
C GLY A 41 -9.87 -0.03 11.53
N GLU A 42 -10.83 0.53 12.27
CA GLU A 42 -12.21 0.80 11.82
C GLU A 42 -12.28 1.76 10.62
N HIS A 43 -11.28 2.63 10.47
CA HIS A 43 -11.19 3.58 9.35
C HIS A 43 -11.02 2.87 8.00
N PHE A 44 -10.42 1.68 7.96
CA PHE A 44 -10.22 0.92 6.73
C PHE A 44 -11.55 0.54 6.06
N GLU A 45 -12.52 0.05 6.81
CA GLU A 45 -13.79 -0.42 6.25
C GLU A 45 -14.57 0.72 5.58
N ASN A 46 -14.57 1.90 6.19
CA ASN A 46 -15.21 3.08 5.65
C ASN A 46 -14.50 3.58 4.37
N TRP A 47 -13.16 3.60 4.36
CA TRP A 47 -12.39 3.95 3.17
C TRP A 47 -12.59 2.93 2.04
N LEU A 48 -12.62 1.64 2.36
CA LEU A 48 -12.86 0.58 1.39
C LEU A 48 -14.24 0.71 0.74
N ALA A 49 -15.26 1.02 1.53
CA ALA A 49 -16.60 1.25 1.01
C ALA A 49 -16.61 2.41 -0.01
N GLN A 50 -16.01 3.55 0.33
CA GLN A 50 -15.93 4.69 -0.59
C GLN A 50 -15.10 4.37 -1.85
N CYS A 51 -13.98 3.66 -1.70
CA CYS A 51 -13.15 3.29 -2.84
C CYS A 51 -13.92 2.37 -3.81
N ARG A 52 -14.73 1.43 -3.29
CA ARG A 52 -15.55 0.52 -4.12
C ARG A 52 -16.61 1.27 -4.91
N GLU A 53 -17.08 2.41 -4.42
CA GLU A 53 -17.99 3.28 -5.19
C GLU A 53 -17.26 4.05 -6.30
N LEU A 54 -15.98 4.35 -6.12
CA LEU A 54 -15.16 5.07 -7.10
C LEU A 54 -14.70 4.18 -8.27
N GLY A 55 -14.60 2.86 -8.07
CA GLY A 55 -14.25 1.93 -9.15
C GLY A 55 -13.68 0.60 -8.67
N GLU A 56 -12.76 0.04 -9.46
CA GLU A 56 -12.09 -1.21 -9.14
C GLU A 56 -11.03 -0.99 -8.05
N VAL A 57 -11.15 -1.76 -6.97
CA VAL A 57 -10.31 -1.62 -5.77
C VAL A 57 -9.63 -2.93 -5.45
N MET A 58 -8.34 -2.84 -5.15
CA MET A 58 -7.53 -3.95 -4.65
C MET A 58 -7.14 -3.66 -3.20
N VAL A 59 -7.37 -4.64 -2.33
CA VAL A 59 -6.97 -4.58 -0.92
C VAL A 59 -5.87 -5.59 -0.68
N GLU A 60 -4.78 -5.14 -0.07
CA GLU A 60 -3.71 -6.00 0.41
C GLU A 60 -3.67 -5.93 1.94
N GLU A 61 -3.90 -7.07 2.60
CA GLU A 61 -3.62 -7.21 4.03
C GLU A 61 -2.10 -7.25 4.20
N VAL A 62 -1.58 -6.32 5.01
CA VAL A 62 -0.16 -6.23 5.32
C VAL A 62 0.00 -6.67 6.77
N ASP A 63 0.75 -7.75 6.97
CA ASP A 63 1.07 -8.19 8.32
C ASP A 63 1.90 -7.09 9.02
N SER A 64 1.50 -6.75 10.24
CA SER A 64 2.22 -5.75 11.04
C SER A 64 3.59 -6.26 11.50
N ALA A 65 3.88 -7.56 11.34
CA ALA A 65 5.20 -8.15 11.58
C ALA A 65 6.27 -7.50 10.72
N GLY A 66 7.15 -6.75 11.38
CA GLY A 66 8.23 -6.00 10.74
C GLY A 66 8.01 -4.49 10.69
N TYR A 67 6.84 -3.99 11.11
CA TYR A 67 6.63 -2.58 11.43
C TYR A 67 6.40 -2.43 12.93
N LYS A 68 7.50 -2.34 13.69
CA LYS A 68 7.52 -2.27 15.17
C LYS A 68 6.51 -1.28 15.77
N CYS A 69 6.27 -0.16 15.08
CA CYS A 69 5.33 0.89 15.49
C CYS A 69 3.84 0.45 15.45
N PHE A 70 3.49 -0.44 14.52
CA PHE A 70 2.14 -1.01 14.41
C PHE A 70 2.00 -2.32 15.19
N GLU A 71 3.11 -3.03 15.38
CA GLU A 71 3.21 -4.22 16.23
C GLU A 71 2.87 -3.91 17.70
N GLU A 72 3.30 -2.74 18.21
CA GLU A 72 2.94 -2.26 19.56
C GLU A 72 1.44 -1.96 19.73
N GLY A 73 0.72 -1.68 18.63
CA GLY A 73 -0.73 -1.44 18.64
C GLY A 73 -1.59 -2.70 18.46
N GLY A 74 -1.01 -3.81 17.98
CA GLY A 74 -1.74 -5.06 17.70
C GLY A 74 -2.76 -4.94 16.55
N GLU A 75 -2.71 -3.86 15.78
CA GLU A 75 -3.65 -3.58 14.70
C GLU A 75 -3.13 -4.12 13.37
N LYS A 76 -4.00 -4.80 12.62
CA LYS A 76 -3.71 -5.24 11.25
C LYS A 76 -3.63 -4.04 10.32
N LEU A 77 -2.64 -4.03 9.43
CA LEU A 77 -2.52 -3.01 8.40
C LEU A 77 -3.19 -3.47 7.13
N TYR A 78 -3.86 -2.55 6.46
CA TYR A 78 -4.42 -2.78 5.15
C TYR A 78 -3.95 -1.70 4.19
N ARG A 79 -3.76 -2.09 2.94
CA ARG A 79 -3.46 -1.20 1.83
C ARG A 79 -4.58 -1.25 0.83
N ILE A 80 -5.15 -0.10 0.51
CA ILE A 80 -6.19 0.05 -0.50
C ILE A 80 -5.56 0.70 -1.74
N TRP A 81 -5.75 0.04 -2.87
CA TRP A 81 -5.36 0.48 -4.19
C TRP A 81 -6.60 0.71 -5.02
N ILE A 82 -6.70 1.87 -5.66
CA ILE A 82 -7.76 2.15 -6.64
C ILE A 82 -7.15 2.05 -8.02
N LYS A 83 -7.81 1.34 -8.92
CA LYS A 83 -7.39 1.25 -10.33
C LYS A 83 -7.54 2.62 -10.99
N LEU A 84 -6.44 3.15 -11.49
CA LEU A 84 -6.47 4.29 -12.39
C LEU A 84 -6.89 3.77 -13.76
N GLY A 85 -8.16 3.98 -14.12
CA GLY A 85 -8.59 3.83 -15.50
C GLY A 85 -7.93 4.89 -16.38
N GLU A 86 -7.69 4.59 -17.65
CA GLU A 86 -7.05 5.48 -18.64
C GLU A 86 -7.85 6.76 -18.99
N GLY A 87 -8.71 7.27 -18.11
CA GLY A 87 -9.65 8.34 -18.47
C GLY A 87 -10.22 9.21 -17.36
N LYS A 88 -9.57 9.34 -16.20
CA LYS A 88 -10.02 10.31 -15.18
C LYS A 88 -8.89 10.82 -14.27
N GLU A 89 -7.82 11.25 -14.91
CA GLU A 89 -6.89 12.24 -14.35
C GLU A 89 -7.26 13.63 -14.90
N ASP A 90 -8.50 14.06 -14.73
CA ASP A 90 -8.86 15.47 -14.94
C ASP A 90 -10.11 15.73 -14.11
N ASP A 91 -10.16 16.88 -13.44
CA ASP A 91 -11.20 17.33 -12.49
C ASP A 91 -11.06 16.82 -11.04
N LEU A 92 -10.01 17.26 -10.34
CA LEU A 92 -10.03 17.58 -8.89
C LEU A 92 -8.66 18.13 -8.43
N PHE A 93 -8.28 19.29 -8.98
CA PHE A 93 -7.31 20.22 -8.38
C PHE A 93 -7.69 21.66 -8.71
#